data_AF-A0A379SHC9-F1
#
_entry.id   AF-A0A379SHC9-F1
#
_cell.length_a   1.000
_cell.length_b   1.000
_cell.length_c   1.000
_cell.angle_alpha   90.00
_cell.angle_beta   90.00
_cell.angle_gamma   90.00
#
_symmetry.space_group_name_H-M   'P 1'
#
loop_
_entity.id
_entity.type
_entity.pdbx_description
1 polymer ?
#
loop_
_entity_poly.entity_id
_entity_poly.type
_entity_poly.pdbx_seq_one_letter_code
_entity_poly.pdbx_strand_id
1 'polypeptide(L)'
;MRDGTSFSHGLIDFIVLSGNSSKLWLFPIVGAGYAIVYYTVFRVLIKALDLKTPGREDSTDDAKAGASSEMAPALVAAFGGKENITNLDACITRLRVSVADVAKVDQAGLKQLGAAGVVVAGSGVQAIFGTKSDNLKTEMDEYIRNS
;
A
#
# COMPACT_ATOMS: atom_id res chain seq x y z
N MET A 1 -6.42 25.99 -29.53
CA MET A 1 -5.88 25.74 -28.18
C MET A 1 -5.22 24.38 -28.22
N ARG A 2 -3.89 24.32 -28.18
CA ARG A 2 -3.12 23.08 -28.12
C ARG A 2 -2.74 22.91 -26.65
N ASP A 3 -3.68 22.40 -25.88
CA ASP A 3 -3.48 22.19 -24.45
C ASP A 3 -2.70 20.88 -24.30
N GLY A 4 -1.38 20.98 -24.40
CA GLY A 4 -0.45 19.91 -24.09
C GLY A 4 -0.38 19.71 -22.59
N THR A 5 -1.39 19.10 -21.98
CA THR A 5 -1.34 18.68 -20.58
C THR A 5 -0.62 17.33 -20.52
N SER A 6 0.69 17.35 -20.29
CA SER A 6 1.45 16.13 -19.94
C SER A 6 0.95 15.58 -18.60
N PHE A 7 0.84 14.25 -18.47
CA PHE A 7 0.26 13.57 -17.30
C PHE A 7 1.04 13.83 -15.98
N SER A 8 2.33 14.16 -16.09
CA SER A 8 3.24 14.20 -14.94
C SER A 8 3.46 15.61 -14.37
N HIS A 9 3.38 16.67 -15.22
CA HIS A 9 3.81 18.04 -14.87
C HIS A 9 5.11 18.04 -14.02
N GLY A 10 6.00 17.11 -14.36
CA GLY A 10 7.19 16.85 -13.56
C GLY A 10 8.24 17.91 -13.79
N LEU A 11 9.33 17.81 -13.03
CA LEU A 11 10.48 18.69 -13.18
C LEU A 11 11.02 18.72 -14.63
N ILE A 12 10.98 17.59 -15.32
CA ILE A 12 11.44 17.46 -16.71
C ILE A 12 10.56 18.30 -17.66
N ASP A 13 9.23 18.22 -17.51
CA ASP A 13 8.29 19.02 -18.31
C ASP A 13 8.49 20.53 -18.08
N PHE A 14 8.74 20.92 -16.82
CA PHE A 14 9.03 22.31 -16.46
C PHE A 14 10.30 22.84 -17.15
N ILE A 15 11.39 22.08 -17.12
CA ILE A 15 12.66 22.49 -17.73
C ILE A 15 12.50 22.64 -19.24
N VAL A 16 11.87 21.66 -19.92
CA VAL A 16 11.70 21.68 -21.38
C VAL A 16 10.79 22.83 -21.84
N LEU A 17 9.70 23.12 -21.11
CA LEU A 17 8.77 24.21 -21.48
C LEU A 17 9.18 25.59 -20.96
N SER A 18 10.14 25.68 -20.03
CA SER A 18 10.55 26.96 -19.43
C SER A 18 11.10 27.99 -20.42
N GLY A 19 11.72 27.54 -21.51
CA GLY A 19 12.26 28.41 -22.56
C GLY A 19 11.19 29.14 -23.37
N ASN A 20 9.94 28.66 -23.35
CA ASN A 20 8.81 29.23 -24.10
C ASN A 20 7.85 30.06 -23.22
N SER A 21 8.14 30.23 -21.93
CA SER A 21 7.23 30.85 -20.96
C SER A 21 7.72 32.24 -20.52
N SER A 22 6.88 33.25 -20.73
CA SER A 22 7.20 34.66 -20.43
C SER A 22 7.03 35.06 -18.96
N LYS A 23 6.45 34.18 -18.13
CA LYS A 23 6.11 34.47 -16.72
C LYS A 23 6.57 33.37 -15.77
N LEU A 24 7.78 32.85 -15.99
CA LEU A 24 8.34 31.77 -15.18
C LEU A 24 8.48 32.13 -13.68
N TRP A 25 8.69 33.42 -13.36
CA TRP A 25 8.83 33.91 -11.99
C TRP A 25 7.56 33.74 -11.13
N LEU A 26 6.38 33.61 -11.74
CA LEU A 26 5.14 33.38 -11.00
C LEU A 26 5.03 31.96 -10.43
N PHE A 27 5.80 31.01 -10.95
CA PHE A 27 5.75 29.60 -10.56
C PHE A 27 6.01 29.36 -9.06
N PRO A 28 7.08 29.92 -8.44
CA PRO A 28 7.28 29.78 -7.00
C PRO A 28 6.17 30.43 -6.15
N ILE A 29 5.59 31.55 -6.60
CA ILE A 29 4.52 32.24 -5.88
C ILE A 29 3.23 31.41 -5.90
N VAL A 30 2.85 30.92 -7.08
CA VAL A 30 1.68 30.04 -7.24
C VAL A 30 1.89 28.72 -6.50
N GLY A 31 3.09 28.14 -6.56
CA GLY A 31 3.45 26.93 -5.82
C GLY A 31 3.34 27.11 -4.31
N ALA A 32 3.84 28.23 -3.77
CA ALA A 32 3.71 28.55 -2.36
C ALA A 32 2.23 28.73 -1.94
N GLY A 33 1.44 29.45 -2.75
CA GLY A 33 0.00 29.60 -2.52
C GLY A 33 -0.72 28.25 -2.52
N TYR A 34 -0.42 27.40 -3.49
CA TYR A 34 -0.97 26.05 -3.59
C TYR A 34 -0.58 25.18 -2.39
N ALA A 35 0.66 25.24 -1.93
CA ALA A 35 1.12 24.53 -0.74
C ALA A 35 0.36 24.96 0.53
N ILE A 36 0.14 26.26 0.72
CA ILE A 36 -0.65 26.79 1.84
C ILE A 36 -2.09 26.29 1.78
N VAL A 37 -2.72 26.37 0.61
CA VAL A 37 -4.11 25.90 0.40
C VAL A 37 -4.21 24.40 0.65
N TYR A 38 -3.32 23.59 0.08
CA TYR A 38 -3.30 22.15 0.29
C TYR A 38 -3.10 21.79 1.75
N TYR A 39 -2.08 22.37 2.40
CA TYR A 39 -1.80 22.10 3.80
C TYR A 39 -2.99 22.45 4.70
N THR A 40 -3.60 23.62 4.50
CA THR A 40 -4.73 24.07 5.33
C THR A 40 -5.97 23.21 5.10
N VAL A 41 -6.35 22.95 3.86
CA VAL A 41 -7.51 22.11 3.51
C VAL A 41 -7.34 20.69 4.05
N PHE A 42 -6.24 20.01 3.72
CA PHE A 42 -6.00 18.64 4.19
C PHE A 42 -5.93 18.57 5.71
N ARG A 43 -5.24 19.51 6.37
CA ARG A 43 -5.13 19.51 7.83
C ARG A 43 -6.48 19.72 8.53
N VAL A 44 -7.33 20.60 8.00
CA VAL A 44 -8.67 20.82 8.53
C VAL A 44 -9.54 19.58 8.30
N LEU A 45 -9.53 19.01 7.10
CA LEU A 45 -10.29 17.79 6.79
C LEU A 45 -9.86 16.59 7.64
N ILE A 46 -8.55 16.36 7.81
CA ILE A 46 -8.03 15.25 8.64
C ILE A 46 -8.49 15.41 10.09
N LYS A 47 -8.42 16.62 10.65
CA LYS A 47 -8.84 16.87 12.04
C LYS A 47 -10.36 16.86 12.23
N ALA A 48 -11.12 17.40 11.28
CA ALA A 48 -12.57 17.56 11.39
C ALA A 48 -13.34 16.27 11.06
N LEU A 49 -12.86 15.47 10.10
CA LEU A 49 -13.51 14.24 9.64
C LEU A 49 -12.83 12.97 10.18
N ASP A 50 -11.88 13.12 11.09
CA ASP A 50 -11.10 12.02 11.68
C ASP A 50 -10.53 11.03 10.65
N LEU A 51 -10.02 11.55 9.51
CA LEU A 51 -9.51 10.70 8.44
C LEU A 51 -8.30 9.88 8.94
N LYS A 52 -8.34 8.57 8.73
CA LYS A 52 -7.26 7.62 9.01
C LYS A 52 -6.17 7.74 7.93
N THR A 53 -5.32 8.74 8.09
CA THR A 53 -4.09 8.90 7.29
C THR A 53 -3.00 7.96 7.80
N PRO A 54 -2.07 7.52 6.94
CA PRO A 54 -0.91 6.72 7.39
C PRO A 54 -0.20 7.39 8.59
N GLY A 55 -0.01 6.65 9.68
CA GLY A 55 0.56 7.17 10.95
C GLY A 55 -0.44 7.80 11.93
N ARG A 56 -1.73 7.90 11.56
CA ARG A 56 -2.86 8.27 12.44
C ARG A 56 -3.84 7.11 12.62
N GLU A 57 -3.38 5.90 12.33
CA GLU A 57 -4.07 4.70 12.73
C GLU A 57 -4.02 4.63 14.26
N ASP A 58 -5.13 4.25 14.90
CA ASP A 58 -5.16 4.12 16.34
C ASP A 58 -4.09 3.09 16.73
N SER A 59 -2.99 3.53 17.36
CA SER A 59 -2.04 2.67 18.08
C SER A 59 -2.69 2.10 19.34
N THR A 60 -3.92 1.61 19.24
CA THR A 60 -4.54 0.83 20.31
C THR A 60 -3.90 -0.55 20.25
N ASP A 61 -2.99 -0.75 21.20
CA ASP A 61 -2.36 -1.99 21.64
C ASP A 61 -1.00 -2.40 21.04
N ASP A 62 0.00 -1.51 21.20
CA ASP A 62 1.39 -1.92 21.52
C ASP A 62 1.51 -2.55 22.94
N ALA A 63 0.50 -3.33 23.36
CA ALA A 63 0.45 -4.01 24.65
C ALA A 63 -0.40 -5.28 24.63
N LYS A 64 -0.39 -6.06 23.53
CA LYS A 64 -0.67 -7.50 23.58
C LYS A 64 0.24 -8.26 22.60
N ALA A 65 1.41 -8.64 23.10
CA ALA A 65 2.30 -9.67 22.55
C ALA A 65 1.64 -11.08 22.54
N GLY A 66 0.41 -11.21 22.03
CA GLY A 66 -0.33 -12.47 22.06
C GLY A 66 -1.52 -12.60 21.12
N ALA A 67 -1.82 -11.62 20.26
CA ALA A 67 -2.95 -11.71 19.32
C ALA A 67 -2.58 -11.50 17.83
N SER A 68 -1.41 -10.92 17.52
CA SER A 68 -0.88 -10.81 16.14
C SER A 68 -0.08 -12.05 15.72
N SER A 69 0.51 -12.77 16.68
CA SER A 69 1.35 -13.96 16.41
C SER A 69 0.59 -15.13 15.77
N GLU A 70 -0.74 -15.16 15.81
CA GLU A 70 -1.53 -16.26 15.23
C GLU A 70 -1.99 -16.00 13.79
N MET A 71 -1.93 -14.74 13.31
CA MET A 71 -2.40 -14.40 11.98
C MET A 71 -1.39 -14.82 10.90
N ALA A 72 -0.10 -14.59 11.14
CA ALA A 72 0.98 -15.05 10.26
C ALA A 72 1.00 -16.57 10.04
N PRO A 73 0.96 -17.44 11.07
CA PRO A 73 0.91 -18.89 10.87
C PRO A 73 -0.36 -19.34 10.16
N ALA A 74 -1.52 -18.73 10.47
CA ALA A 74 -2.77 -19.04 9.78
C ALA A 74 -2.73 -18.65 8.29
N LEU A 75 -2.14 -17.50 7.95
CA LEU A 75 -1.95 -17.08 6.56
C LEU A 75 -0.97 -18.01 5.83
N VAL A 76 0.17 -18.35 6.45
CA VAL A 76 1.13 -19.29 5.87
C VAL A 76 0.48 -20.66 5.63
N ALA A 77 -0.32 -21.15 6.57
CA ALA A 77 -1.10 -22.38 6.39
C ALA A 77 -2.12 -22.25 5.24
N ALA A 78 -2.85 -21.14 5.15
CA ALA A 78 -3.81 -20.88 4.07
C ALA A 78 -3.16 -20.78 2.68
N PHE A 79 -1.89 -20.36 2.60
CA PHE A 79 -1.12 -20.41 1.35
C PHE A 79 -0.50 -21.78 1.05
N GLY A 80 -0.82 -22.82 1.83
CA GLY A 80 -0.34 -24.19 1.63
C GLY A 80 0.95 -24.53 2.38
N GLY A 81 1.33 -23.72 3.37
CA GLY A 81 2.52 -23.93 4.21
C GLY A 81 3.79 -23.27 3.69
N LYS A 82 4.83 -23.23 4.53
CA LYS A 82 6.14 -22.63 4.22
C LYS A 82 6.77 -23.22 2.96
N GLU A 83 6.65 -24.52 2.77
CA GLU A 83 7.16 -25.26 1.62
C GLU A 83 6.49 -24.89 0.29
N ASN A 84 5.27 -24.34 0.33
CA ASN A 84 4.55 -23.91 -0.86
C ASN A 84 4.84 -22.45 -1.23
N ILE A 85 5.37 -21.64 -0.31
CA ILE A 85 5.64 -20.22 -0.52
C ILE A 85 7.05 -20.05 -1.08
N THR A 86 7.16 -19.46 -2.26
CA THR A 86 8.46 -19.22 -2.94
C THR A 86 8.92 -17.77 -2.81
N ASN A 87 7.99 -16.82 -2.76
CA ASN A 87 8.29 -15.40 -2.61
C ASN A 87 7.13 -14.67 -1.92
N LEU A 88 7.45 -13.72 -1.06
CA LEU A 88 6.51 -12.85 -0.36
C LEU A 88 6.81 -11.38 -0.69
N ASP A 89 5.84 -10.73 -1.32
CA ASP A 89 5.89 -9.32 -1.68
C ASP A 89 4.58 -8.63 -1.25
N ALA A 90 4.63 -7.35 -0.93
CA ALA A 90 3.45 -6.56 -0.61
C ALA A 90 3.49 -5.21 -1.34
N CYS A 91 2.34 -4.87 -1.92
CA CYS A 91 2.04 -3.52 -2.37
C CYS A 91 1.24 -2.78 -1.29
N ILE A 92 0.79 -1.56 -1.58
CA ILE A 92 0.00 -0.72 -0.65
C ILE A 92 -1.26 -1.42 -0.13
N THR A 93 -1.97 -2.19 -0.98
CA THR A 93 -3.27 -2.80 -0.62
C THR A 93 -3.35 -4.30 -0.86
N ARG A 94 -2.28 -4.91 -1.39
CA ARG A 94 -2.26 -6.29 -1.87
C ARG A 94 -1.02 -7.01 -1.39
N LEU A 95 -1.22 -8.13 -0.73
CA LEU A 95 -0.19 -9.12 -0.43
C LEU A 95 -0.06 -10.04 -1.64
N ARG A 96 1.12 -10.08 -2.26
CA ARG A 96 1.45 -10.90 -3.42
C ARG A 96 2.34 -12.05 -2.96
N VAL A 97 1.81 -13.27 -3.03
CA VAL A 97 2.51 -14.48 -2.64
C VAL A 97 2.73 -15.34 -3.87
N SER A 98 3.98 -15.60 -4.22
CA SER A 98 4.30 -16.59 -5.25
C SER A 98 4.31 -17.97 -4.61
N VAL A 99 3.51 -18.88 -5.14
CA VAL A 99 3.37 -20.25 -4.64
C VAL A 99 3.85 -21.28 -5.65
N ALA A 100 4.34 -22.42 -5.17
CA ALA A 100 4.74 -23.54 -6.01
C ALA A 100 3.51 -24.28 -6.57
N ASP A 101 2.48 -24.47 -5.74
CA ASP A 101 1.24 -25.13 -6.11
C ASP A 101 0.03 -24.30 -5.65
N VAL A 102 -0.75 -23.83 -6.63
CA VAL A 102 -1.95 -23.02 -6.39
C VAL A 102 -3.10 -23.87 -5.83
N ALA A 103 -3.12 -25.18 -6.08
CA ALA A 103 -4.20 -26.06 -5.60
C ALA A 103 -4.18 -26.22 -4.07
N LYS A 104 -3.01 -26.01 -3.44
CA LYS A 104 -2.86 -26.03 -1.97
C LYS A 104 -3.30 -24.73 -1.29
N VAL A 105 -3.66 -23.70 -2.06
CA VAL A 105 -4.05 -22.40 -1.52
C VAL A 105 -5.53 -22.37 -1.18
N ASP A 106 -5.85 -22.14 0.09
CA ASP A 106 -7.21 -21.99 0.58
C ASP A 106 -7.70 -20.54 0.41
N GLN A 107 -8.35 -20.28 -0.72
CA GLN A 107 -8.95 -18.98 -1.02
C GLN A 107 -10.10 -18.62 -0.07
N ALA A 108 -10.81 -19.61 0.47
CA ALA A 108 -11.92 -19.36 1.40
C ALA A 108 -11.36 -18.97 2.77
N GLY A 109 -10.34 -19.69 3.26
CA GLY A 109 -9.60 -19.36 4.46
C GLY A 109 -8.99 -17.95 4.41
N LEU A 110 -8.36 -17.57 3.30
CA LEU A 110 -7.82 -16.21 3.14
C LEU A 110 -8.89 -15.10 3.25
N LYS A 111 -10.10 -15.32 2.74
CA LYS A 111 -11.22 -14.39 2.90
C LYS A 111 -11.73 -14.33 4.35
N GLN A 112 -11.79 -15.48 5.02
CA GLN A 112 -12.16 -15.54 6.45
C GLN A 112 -11.13 -14.84 7.34
N LEU A 113 -9.84 -14.91 6.97
CA LEU A 113 -8.74 -14.22 7.64
C LEU A 113 -8.71 -12.70 7.36
N GLY A 114 -9.68 -12.17 6.59
CA GLY A 114 -9.85 -10.73 6.39
C GLY A 114 -9.46 -10.22 5.01
N ALA A 115 -9.18 -11.09 4.03
CA ALA A 115 -8.97 -10.64 2.65
C ALA A 115 -10.29 -10.18 2.04
N ALA A 116 -10.34 -8.94 1.55
CA ALA A 116 -11.47 -8.42 0.79
C ALA A 116 -11.67 -9.16 -0.55
N GLY A 117 -10.59 -9.76 -1.07
CA GLY A 117 -10.60 -10.58 -2.26
C GLY A 117 -9.29 -11.32 -2.45
N VAL A 118 -9.34 -12.41 -3.20
CA VAL A 118 -8.17 -13.23 -3.56
C VAL A 118 -8.20 -13.41 -5.07
N VAL A 119 -7.07 -13.12 -5.71
CA VAL A 119 -6.89 -13.21 -7.17
C VAL A 119 -5.73 -14.13 -7.46
N VAL A 120 -5.96 -15.14 -8.28
CA VAL A 120 -4.92 -16.05 -8.77
C VAL A 120 -4.46 -15.59 -10.15
N ALA A 121 -3.16 -15.40 -10.33
CA ALA A 121 -2.55 -15.01 -11.58
C ALA A 121 -1.29 -15.85 -11.85
N GLY A 122 -1.45 -16.92 -12.64
CA GLY A 122 -0.36 -17.88 -12.90
C GLY A 122 0.06 -18.59 -11.61
N SER A 123 1.35 -18.51 -11.27
CA SER A 123 1.91 -19.04 -10.01
C SER A 123 1.84 -18.06 -8.83
N GLY A 124 1.27 -16.86 -9.02
CA GLY A 124 1.11 -15.86 -7.97
C GLY A 124 -0.32 -15.77 -7.46
N VAL A 125 -0.50 -15.70 -6.15
CA VAL A 125 -1.77 -15.41 -5.48
C VAL A 125 -1.69 -14.03 -4.85
N GLN A 126 -2.69 -13.19 -5.11
CA GLN A 126 -2.80 -11.84 -4.56
C GLN A 126 -4.00 -11.76 -3.63
N ALA A 127 -3.75 -11.55 -2.34
CA ALA A 127 -4.79 -11.32 -1.35
C ALA A 127 -4.87 -9.82 -1.01
N ILE A 128 -6.08 -9.27 -1.02
CA ILE A 128 -6.32 -7.83 -0.78
C ILE A 128 -6.64 -7.63 0.71
N PHE A 129 -5.64 -7.24 1.49
CA PHE A 129 -5.80 -6.95 2.93
C PHE A 129 -5.83 -5.44 3.23
N GLY A 130 -5.80 -4.58 2.20
CA GLY A 130 -5.75 -3.14 2.38
C GLY A 130 -4.39 -2.69 2.94
N THR A 131 -4.37 -1.62 3.71
CA THR A 131 -3.14 -1.03 4.29
C THR A 131 -2.35 -2.00 5.18
N LYS A 132 -2.98 -3.10 5.61
CA LYS A 132 -2.35 -4.15 6.42
C LYS A 132 -1.44 -5.08 5.63
N SER A 133 -1.45 -5.04 4.29
CA SER A 133 -0.68 -5.99 3.45
C SER A 133 0.83 -5.97 3.72
N ASP A 134 1.42 -4.80 3.97
CA ASP A 134 2.87 -4.69 4.22
C ASP A 134 3.27 -5.26 5.59
N ASN A 135 2.48 -4.98 6.63
CA ASN A 135 2.67 -5.53 7.96
C ASN A 135 2.56 -7.06 7.95
N LEU A 136 1.52 -7.60 7.30
CA LEU A 136 1.31 -9.06 7.20
C LEU A 136 2.45 -9.76 6.45
N LYS A 137 3.01 -9.12 5.41
CA LYS A 137 4.19 -9.66 4.72
C LYS A 137 5.39 -9.78 5.66
N THR A 138 5.61 -8.76 6.50
CA THR A 138 6.73 -8.74 7.44
C THR A 138 6.57 -9.82 8.51
N GLU A 139 5.37 -9.95 9.08
CA GLU A 139 5.07 -10.99 10.07
C GLU A 139 5.19 -12.42 9.49
N MET A 140 4.72 -12.63 8.25
CA MET A 140 4.87 -13.92 7.56
C MET A 140 6.33 -14.27 7.26
N ASP A 141 7.14 -13.28 6.83
CA ASP A 141 8.57 -13.47 6.59
C ASP A 141 9.31 -13.84 7.88
N GLU A 142 9.01 -13.16 8.98
CA GLU A 142 9.59 -13.44 10.29
C GLU A 142 9.21 -14.83 10.80
N TYR A 143 7.92 -15.22 10.67
CA TYR A 143 7.46 -16.56 11.04
C TYR A 143 8.15 -17.66 10.22
N ILE A 144 8.31 -17.46 8.90
CA ILE A 144 8.99 -18.42 8.02
C ILE A 144 10.48 -18.55 8.35
N ARG A 145 11.13 -17.47 8.79
CA ARG A 145 12.57 -17.50 9.16
C ARG A 145 12.82 -18.12 10.53
N ASN A 146 11.89 -17.98 11.46
CA ASN A 146 12.01 -18.49 12.84
C ASN A 146 11.44 -19.90 13.05
N SER A 147 10.68 -20.46 12.08
CA SER A 147 10.13 -21.82 12.10
C SER A 147 10.85 -22.76 11.13
#